data_AF-A0A3D1WWZ2-F1
#
_entry.id   AF-A0A3D1WWZ2-F1
#
_cell.length_a   1.000
_cell.length_b   1.000
_cell.length_c   1.000
_cell.angle_alpha   90.00
_cell.angle_beta   90.00
_cell.angle_gamma   90.00
#
_symmetry.space_group_name_H-M   'P 1'
#
loop_
_entity.id
_entity.type
_entity.pdbx_description
1 polymer ?
#
loop_
_entity_poly.entity_id
_entity_poly.type
_entity_poly.pdbx_seq_one_letter_code
_entity_poly.pdbx_strand_id
1 'polypeptide(L)' 'MPFPEGFLWGGATAANQCEGGYDEGGRGLANVDVIPHGSERNDVSRGLRRMLDFEPGYYYPAQTGIDFY' A
#
# COMPACT_ATOMS: atom_id res chain seq x y z
N MET A 1 3.29 -32.31 15.57
CA MET A 1 4.10 -31.34 16.32
C MET A 1 3.19 -30.19 16.74
N PRO A 2 2.86 -30.02 18.03
CA PRO A 2 2.08 -28.89 18.51
C PRO A 2 2.95 -27.62 18.63
N PHE A 3 2.32 -26.44 18.61
CA PHE A 3 3.00 -25.19 18.96
C PHE A 3 3.40 -25.19 20.46
N PRO A 4 4.47 -24.47 20.85
CA PRO A 4 4.85 -24.30 22.25
C PRO A 4 3.76 -23.59 23.07
N GLU A 5 3.74 -23.85 24.39
CA GLU A 5 2.94 -23.08 25.32
C GLU A 5 3.36 -21.60 25.31
N GLY A 6 2.39 -20.69 25.28
CA GLY A 6 2.65 -19.24 25.17
C GLY A 6 2.93 -18.74 23.75
N PHE A 7 2.76 -19.57 22.72
CA PHE A 7 2.86 -19.11 21.34
C PHE A 7 1.79 -18.05 21.03
N LEU A 8 2.21 -16.89 20.53
CA LEU A 8 1.31 -15.82 20.11
C LEU A 8 0.93 -15.98 18.64
N TRP A 9 -0.34 -16.27 18.37
CA TRP A 9 -0.93 -16.25 17.03
C TRP A 9 -1.68 -14.95 16.81
N GLY A 10 -1.46 -14.32 15.67
CA GLY A 10 -2.13 -13.09 15.29
C GLY A 10 -2.04 -12.83 13.80
N GLY A 11 -2.80 -11.84 13.33
CA GLY A 11 -2.72 -11.30 11.98
C GLY A 11 -2.15 -9.88 11.99
N ALA A 12 -1.71 -9.41 10.83
CA ALA A 12 -1.27 -8.04 10.62
C ALA A 12 -1.94 -7.48 9.36
N THR A 13 -2.25 -6.19 9.40
CA THR A 13 -2.73 -5.40 8.27
C THR A 13 -1.80 -4.20 8.08
N ALA A 14 -1.88 -3.56 6.89
CA ALA A 14 -1.17 -2.32 6.61
C ALA A 14 -2.16 -1.29 6.08
N ALA A 15 -2.05 -0.03 6.53
CA ALA A 15 -2.96 1.06 6.20
C ALA A 15 -3.23 1.18 4.68
N ASN A 16 -2.18 1.26 3.87
CA ASN A 16 -2.28 1.37 2.41
C ASN A 16 -2.85 0.13 1.70
N GLN A 17 -2.94 -1.03 2.39
CA GLN A 17 -3.60 -2.21 1.87
C GLN A 17 -5.05 -2.31 2.31
N CYS A 18 -5.41 -1.62 3.40
CA CYS A 18 -6.70 -1.78 4.07
C CYS A 18 -7.60 -0.57 3.96
N GLU A 19 -7.12 0.61 4.38
CA GLU A 19 -7.94 1.80 4.55
C GLU A 19 -8.57 2.25 3.23
N GLY A 20 -7.75 2.65 2.25
CA GLY A 20 -8.23 3.47 1.13
C GLY A 20 -8.13 4.95 1.50
N GLY A 21 -9.05 5.78 1.01
CA GLY A 21 -9.16 7.19 1.43
C GLY A 21 -7.86 7.99 1.35
N TYR A 22 -7.05 7.77 0.31
CA TYR A 22 -5.67 8.30 0.27
C TYR A 22 -5.61 9.84 0.32
N ASP A 23 -6.65 10.54 -0.12
CA ASP A 23 -6.77 12.01 -0.09
C ASP A 23 -7.88 12.50 0.87
N GLU A 24 -8.41 11.62 1.72
CA GLU A 24 -9.44 11.96 2.70
C GLU A 24 -8.86 12.41 4.04
N GLY A 25 -9.69 13.06 4.86
CA GLY A 25 -9.30 13.49 6.23
C GLY A 25 -8.14 14.49 6.30
N GLY A 26 -7.79 15.13 5.19
CA GLY A 26 -6.64 16.04 5.10
C GLY A 26 -5.28 15.31 5.04
N ARG A 27 -5.27 14.01 4.72
CA ARG A 27 -4.05 13.22 4.48
C ARG A 27 -3.30 13.74 3.26
N GLY A 28 -1.98 13.83 3.37
CA GLY A 28 -1.10 14.13 2.25
C GLY A 28 -0.63 12.86 1.52
N LEU A 29 -0.12 13.04 0.30
CA LEU A 29 0.40 11.94 -0.51
C LEU A 29 1.60 11.25 0.16
N ALA A 30 1.55 9.93 0.25
CA ALA A 30 2.62 9.08 0.73
C ALA A 30 3.36 8.41 -0.43
N ASN A 31 4.60 7.97 -0.19
CA ASN A 31 5.41 7.24 -1.17
C ASN A 31 4.72 5.97 -1.69
N VAL A 32 3.92 5.30 -0.86
CA VAL A 32 3.20 4.08 -1.23
C VAL A 32 2.01 4.32 -2.14
N ASP A 33 1.47 5.54 -2.16
CA ASP A 33 0.30 5.89 -2.98
C ASP A 33 0.69 5.93 -4.45
N VAL A 34 1.89 6.42 -4.75
CA VAL A 34 2.43 6.53 -6.10
C VAL A 34 3.07 5.23 -6.60
N ILE A 35 2.92 4.10 -5.91
CA ILE A 35 3.42 2.81 -6.40
C ILE A 35 2.34 2.16 -7.29
N PRO A 36 2.55 2.06 -8.61
CA PRO A 36 1.55 1.49 -9.50
C PRO A 36 1.52 -0.04 -9.40
N HIS A 37 0.42 -0.64 -9.83
CA HIS A 37 0.43 -2.05 -10.21
C HIS A 37 1.24 -2.27 -11.50
N GLY A 38 1.61 -3.52 -11.78
CA GLY A 38 2.26 -3.90 -13.05
C GLY A 38 3.78 -3.94 -12.98
N SER A 39 4.43 -3.97 -14.15
CA SER A 39 5.87 -4.23 -14.29
C SER A 39 6.75 -3.17 -13.63
N GLU A 40 6.31 -1.92 -13.61
CA GLU A 40 7.08 -0.78 -13.05
C GLU A 40 6.95 -0.65 -11.54
N ARG A 41 6.10 -1.46 -10.89
CA ARG A 41 5.88 -1.43 -9.43
C ARG A 41 7.19 -1.45 -8.66
N ASN A 42 8.09 -2.37 -9.01
CA ASN A 42 9.33 -2.57 -8.26
C ASN A 42 10.32 -1.44 -8.48
N ASP A 43 10.36 -0.86 -9.69
CA ASP A 43 11.25 0.25 -9.99
C ASP A 43 10.79 1.52 -9.26
N VAL A 44 9.49 1.77 -9.19
CA VAL A 44 8.93 2.88 -8.42
C VAL A 44 9.10 2.65 -6.92
N SER A 45 8.73 1.47 -6.41
CA SER A 45 8.82 1.12 -4.98
C SER A 45 10.25 1.17 -4.43
N ARG A 46 11.27 0.96 -5.28
CA ARG A 46 12.69 1.01 -4.91
C ARG A 46 13.34 2.36 -5.22
N GLY A 47 12.60 3.31 -5.79
CA GLY A 47 13.13 4.61 -6.20
C GLY A 47 14.06 4.59 -7.41
N LEU A 48 14.04 3.51 -8.20
CA LEU A 48 14.79 3.39 -9.47
C LEU A 48 14.10 4.17 -10.59
N ARG A 49 12.77 4.28 -10.53
CA ARG A 49 11.95 5.14 -11.38
C ARG A 49 11.30 6.21 -10.51
N ARG A 50 11.51 7.48 -10.85
CA ARG A 50 10.88 8.60 -10.14
C ARG A 50 9.42 8.71 -10.58
N MET A 51 8.51 8.57 -9.62
CA MET A 51 7.08 8.84 -9.75
C MET A 51 6.70 9.62 -8.47
N LEU A 52 6.35 10.90 -8.62
CA LEU A 52 6.08 11.80 -7.48
C LEU A 52 4.59 12.17 -7.37
N ASP A 53 3.81 11.78 -8.37
CA ASP A 53 2.38 12.01 -8.49
C ASP A 53 1.79 10.87 -9.33
N PHE A 54 0.47 10.84 -9.46
CA PHE A 54 -0.22 9.89 -10.32
C PHE A 54 0.01 10.21 -11.79
N GLU A 55 0.36 9.19 -12.56
CA GLU A 55 0.55 9.29 -14.01
C GLU A 55 -0.64 8.63 -14.73
N PRO A 56 -1.15 9.21 -15.84
CA PRO A 56 -2.23 8.62 -16.61
C PRO A 56 -1.91 7.21 -17.11
N GLY A 57 -2.89 6.31 -17.06
CA GLY A 57 -2.75 4.93 -17.54
C GLY A 57 -2.24 3.93 -16.50
N TYR A 58 -1.88 4.40 -15.31
CA TYR A 58 -1.57 3.53 -14.19
C TYR A 58 -2.77 3.33 -13.27
N TYR A 59 -2.78 2.17 -12.60
CA TYR A 59 -3.66 1.88 -11.50
C TYR A 59 -2.82 1.77 -10.22
N TYR A 60 -3.27 2.45 -9.16
CA TYR A 60 -2.58 2.60 -7.87
C TYR A 60 -3.39 1.92 -6.77
N PRO A 61 -3.04 0.68 -6.36
CA PRO A 61 -3.86 -0.08 -5.41
C PRO A 61 -4.07 0.60 -4.05
N ALA A 62 -3.12 1.43 -3.62
CA ALA A 62 -3.16 2.13 -2.35
C ALA A 62 -4.22 3.26 -2.30
N GLN A 63 -4.77 3.69 -3.45
CA GLN A 63 -5.87 4.67 -3.46
C GLN A 63 -7.15 4.11 -2.83
N THR A 64 -7.40 2.81 -3.01
CA THR A 64 -8.64 2.14 -2.58
C THR A 64 -8.42 1.12 -1.46
N GLY A 65 -7.26 0.44 -1.43
CA GLY A 65 -7.04 -0.64 -0.46
C GLY A 65 -8.07 -1.77 -0.60
N ILE A 66 -8.61 -2.25 0.53
CA ILE A 66 -9.82 -3.09 0.59
C ILE A 66 -11.04 -2.32 1.10
N ASP A 67 -10.99 -0.99 1.04
CA ASP A 67 -12.09 -0.07 1.33
C ASP A 67 -12.67 -0.22 2.75
N PHE A 68 -11.79 0.00 3.74
CA PHE A 68 -12.13 -0.04 5.17
C PHE A 68 -12.16 1.36 5.83
N TYR A 69 -12.00 2.42 5.03
CA TYR A 69 -12.04 3.83 5.47
C TYR A 69 -13.47 4.36 5.60
#